data_AF-A0A3P1CXL2-F1
#
_entry.id   AF-A0A3P1CXL2-F1
#
_cell.length_a   1.000
_cell.length_b   1.000
_cell.length_c   1.000
_cell.angle_alpha   90.00
_cell.angle_beta   90.00
_cell.angle_gamma   90.00
#
_symmetry.space_group_name_H-M   'P 1'
#
loop_
_entity.id
_entity.type
_entity.pdbx_description
1 polymer ?
#
loop_
_entity_poly.entity_id
_entity_poly.type
_entity_poly.pdbx_seq_one_letter_code
_entity_poly.pdbx_strand_id
1 'polypeptide(L)' 'MRQSRWVILILLSSLLCLIAYGLSVIDWVQDMQTGVYSQNRLEGFLETSAQVSYLYFAIRFLRSHINIS' A
#
# COMPACT_ATOMS: atom_id res chain seq x y z
N MET A 1 27.87 8.91 9.94
CA MET A 1 27.32 7.62 9.43
C MET A 1 25.95 7.21 10.00
N ARG A 2 25.49 7.73 11.16
CA ARG A 2 24.18 7.36 11.75
C ARG A 2 22.98 7.71 10.86
N GLN A 3 22.99 8.88 10.22
CA GLN A 3 21.91 9.33 9.33
C GLN A 3 21.80 8.46 8.06
N SER A 4 22.92 8.07 7.45
CA SER A 4 22.93 7.22 6.26
C SER A 4 22.27 5.85 6.50
N ARG A 5 22.45 5.25 7.69
CA ARG A 5 21.78 3.98 8.05
C ARG A 5 20.27 4.13 8.12
N TRP A 6 19.78 5.22 8.72
CA TRP A 6 18.35 5.51 8.79
C TRP A 6 17.73 5.73 7.41
N VAL A 7 18.42 6.46 6.53
CA VAL A 7 17.96 6.68 5.14
C VAL A 7 17.84 5.35 4.40
N ILE A 8 18.83 4.46 4.51
CA ILE A 8 18.79 3.13 3.88
C ILE A 8 17.62 2.30 4.42
N LEU A 9 17.40 2.30 5.74
CA LEU A 9 16.28 1.58 6.35
C LEU A 9 14.92 2.09 5.87
N ILE A 10 14.76 3.41 5.78
CA ILE A 10 13.52 4.03 5.27
C ILE A 10 13.30 3.64 3.80
N LEU A 11 14.34 3.71 2.96
CA LEU A 11 14.24 3.32 1.55
C LEU A 11 13.86 1.84 1.40
N LEU A 12 14.55 0.93 2.09
CA LEU A 12 14.23 -0.49 2.05
C LEU A 12 12.81 -0.77 2.55
N SER A 13 12.39 -0.15 3.66
CA SER A 13 11.03 -0.31 4.17
C SER A 13 10.00 0.21 3.17
N SER A 14 10.26 1.34 2.51
CA SER A 14 9.33 1.89 1.51
C SER A 14 9.18 0.98 0.29
N LEU A 15 10.27 0.35 -0.15
CA LEU A 15 10.27 -0.63 -1.25
C LEU A 15 9.49 -1.89 -0.87
N LEU A 16 9.68 -2.39 0.36
CA LEU A 16 8.91 -3.53 0.86
C LEU A 16 7.41 -3.22 0.92
N CYS A 17 7.03 -2.03 1.40
CA CYS A 17 5.63 -1.60 1.40
C CYS A 17 5.06 -1.49 -0.02
N LEU A 18 5.84 -1.01 -0.99
CA LEU A 18 5.41 -0.95 -2.39
C LEU A 18 5.18 -2.35 -2.98
N ILE A 19 6.09 -3.29 -2.72
CA ILE A 19 5.95 -4.69 -3.16
C ILE A 19 4.71 -5.31 -2.52
N ALA A 20 4.53 -5.15 -1.21
CA ALA A 20 3.37 -5.67 -0.49
C ALA A 20 2.05 -5.09 -1.02
N TYR A 21 2.03 -3.79 -1.34
CA TYR A 21 0.87 -3.17 -1.99
C TYR A 21 0.57 -3.80 -3.35
N GLY A 22 1.60 -4.00 -4.19
CA GLY A 22 1.44 -4.65 -5.48
C GLY A 22 0.87 -6.08 -5.37
N LEU A 23 1.39 -6.87 -4.43
CA LEU A 23 0.88 -8.22 -4.16
C LEU A 23 -0.57 -8.19 -3.66
N SER A 24 -0.90 -7.27 -2.74
CA SER A 24 -2.27 -7.10 -2.26
C SER A 24 -3.25 -6.72 -3.37
N VAL A 25 -2.84 -5.92 -4.34
CA VAL A 25 -3.71 -5.58 -5.49
C VAL A 25 -3.94 -6.80 -6.39
N ILE A 26 -2.92 -7.62 -6.64
CA ILE A 26 -3.06 -8.85 -7.43
C ILE A 26 -4.04 -9.79 -6.74
N ASP A 27 -3.85 -10.02 -5.45
CA ASP A 27 -4.69 -10.88 -4.61
C ASP A 27 -6.14 -10.39 -4.59
N TRP A 28 -6.34 -9.09 -4.37
CA TRP A 28 -7.67 -8.47 -4.38
C TRP A 28 -8.41 -8.63 -5.72
N VAL A 29 -7.70 -8.52 -6.85
CA VAL A 29 -8.29 -8.77 -8.17
C VAL A 29 -8.68 -10.24 -8.32
N GLN A 30 -7.83 -11.16 -7.85
CA GLN A 30 -8.12 -12.60 -7.88
C GLN A 30 -9.35 -12.93 -7.04
N ASP A 31 -9.46 -12.38 -5.84
CA ASP A 31 -10.57 -12.63 -4.91
C ASP A 31 -11.89 -12.03 -5.37
N MET A 32 -11.85 -10.87 -6.04
CA MET A 32 -13.01 -10.33 -6.74
C MET A 32 -13.50 -11.26 -7.86
N GLN A 33 -12.59 -11.89 -8.61
CA GLN A 33 -12.92 -12.77 -9.74
C GLN A 33 -13.41 -14.15 -9.32
N THR A 34 -12.80 -14.73 -8.29
CA THR A 34 -13.18 -16.05 -7.73
C THR A 34 -14.43 -15.96 -6.86
N GLY A 35 -14.83 -14.75 -6.46
CA GLY A 35 -16.01 -14.50 -5.65
C GLY A 35 -15.78 -14.75 -4.16
N VAL A 36 -14.54 -14.80 -3.69
CA VAL A 36 -14.17 -15.00 -2.27
C VAL A 36 -14.88 -13.98 -1.36
N TYR A 37 -14.95 -12.72 -1.77
CA TYR A 37 -15.63 -11.69 -0.99
C TYR A 37 -17.15 -11.83 -0.90
N SER A 38 -17.77 -12.68 -1.73
CA SER A 38 -19.19 -13.02 -1.55
C SER A 38 -19.39 -13.87 -0.29
N GLN A 39 -18.41 -14.70 0.05
CA GLN A 39 -18.38 -15.56 1.22
C GLN A 39 -17.77 -14.84 2.43
N ASN A 40 -16.75 -13.99 2.21
CA ASN A 40 -16.07 -13.24 3.25
C ASN A 40 -16.03 -11.73 2.96
N ARG A 41 -17.17 -11.05 3.18
CA ARG A 41 -17.29 -9.60 2.93
C ARG A 41 -16.37 -8.75 3.81
N LEU A 42 -16.04 -9.23 5.01
CA LEU A 42 -15.21 -8.48 5.95
C LEU A 42 -13.76 -8.40 5.46
N GLU A 43 -13.23 -9.49 4.91
CA GLU A 43 -11.91 -9.55 4.28
C GLU A 43 -11.82 -8.56 3.12
N GLY A 44 -12.78 -8.59 2.19
CA GLY A 44 -12.82 -7.63 1.09
C GLY A 44 -12.90 -6.17 1.55
N PHE A 45 -13.63 -5.88 2.62
CA PHE A 45 -13.67 -4.54 3.21
C PHE A 45 -12.31 -4.13 3.79
N LEU A 46 -11.67 -5.00 4.57
CA LEU A 46 -10.38 -4.72 5.19
C LEU A 46 -9.28 -4.50 4.15
N GLU A 47 -9.19 -5.37 3.15
CA GLU A 47 -8.19 -5.27 2.09
C GLU A 47 -8.39 -4.02 1.24
N THR A 48 -9.64 -3.73 0.84
CA THR A 48 -9.96 -2.50 0.12
C THR A 48 -9.61 -1.27 0.95
N SER A 49 -9.92 -1.27 2.25
CA SER A 49 -9.61 -0.15 3.14
C SER A 49 -8.10 0.05 3.32
N ALA A 50 -7.32 -1.04 3.37
CA ALA A 50 -5.87 -1.00 3.44
C ALA A 50 -5.26 -0.41 2.17
N GLN A 51 -5.74 -0.83 0.99
CA GLN A 51 -5.31 -0.30 -0.30
C GLN A 51 -5.62 1.20 -0.44
N VAL A 52 -6.85 1.61 -0.10
CA VAL A 52 -7.26 3.02 -0.12
C VAL A 52 -6.43 3.86 0.85
N SER A 53 -6.18 3.35 2.05
CA SER A 53 -5.35 4.04 3.05
C SER A 53 -3.91 4.22 2.56
N TYR A 54 -3.31 3.19 1.98
CA TYR A 54 -1.97 3.26 1.39
C TYR A 54 -1.91 4.35 0.32
N LEU A 55 -2.87 4.35 -0.61
CA LEU A 55 -2.94 5.35 -1.69
C LEU A 55 -3.13 6.77 -1.14
N TYR A 56 -4.02 6.94 -0.15
CA TYR A 56 -4.25 8.21 0.51
C TYR A 56 -2.97 8.75 1.16
N PHE A 57 -2.24 7.91 1.90
CA PHE A 57 -0.97 8.33 2.52
C PHE A 57 0.11 8.63 1.49
N ALA A 58 0.19 7.87 0.40
CA ALA A 58 1.12 8.16 -0.71
C ALA A 58 0.81 9.53 -1.34
N ILE A 59 -0.45 9.82 -1.65
CA ILE A 59 -0.87 11.12 -2.21
C ILE A 59 -0.64 12.25 -1.21
N ARG A 60 -0.96 12.03 0.07
CA ARG A 60 -0.74 13.02 1.13
C ARG A 60 0.75 13.33 1.29
N PHE A 61 1.61 12.31 1.26
CA PHE A 61 3.06 12.48 1.29
C PHE A 61 3.54 13.29 0.09
N LEU A 62 3.09 12.91 -1.10
CA LEU A 62 3.40 13.60 -2.36
C LEU A 62 3.03 15.08 -2.29
N ARG A 63 1.79 15.41 -1.88
CA ARG A 63 1.34 16.81 -1.75
C ARG A 63 2.09 17.63 -0.70
N SER A 64 2.58 17.00 0.36
CA SER A 64 3.25 17.71 1.45
C SER A 64 4.75 17.87 1.24
N HIS A 65 5.37 17.06 0.37
CA HIS A 65 6.82 17.01 0.19
C HIS A 65 7.28 17.21 -1.25
N ILE A 66 6.38 17.13 -2.23
CA ILE A 66 6.65 17.36 -3.64
C ILE A 66 5.75 18.52 -4.08
N ASN A 67 6.39 19.62 -4.48
CA ASN A 67 5.68 20.80 -4.96
C ASN A 67 5.15 20.50 -6.38
N ILE A 68 3.98 19.87 -6.46
CA ILE A 68 3.27 19.64 -7.71
C ILE A 68 2.41 20.89 -7.92
N SER A 69 3.02 21.87 -8.58
CA SER A 69 2.36 23.10 -9.06
C SER A 69 1.39 22.79 -10.20
#